data_AF-R7AEV1-F1
#
_entry.id   AF-R7AEV1-F1
#
_cell.length_a   1.000
_cell.length_b   1.000
_cell.length_c   1.000
_cell.angle_alpha   90.00
_cell.angle_beta   90.00
_cell.angle_gamma   90.00
#
_symmetry.space_group_name_H-M   'P 1'
#
loop_
_entity.id
_entity.type
_entity.pdbx_description
1 polymer ?
#
loop_
_entity_poly.entity_id
_entity_poly.type
_entity_poly.pdbx_seq_one_letter_code
_entity_poly.pdbx_strand_id
1 'polypeptide(L)'
;MLKIARRYDKEDAKRRILSVCVRLFIEKGYSRTTNAEILRLADVTNGTFYNIFHSKDGILLELTEFMFSNQFGIANQLAGEHADPVLLYALETSIQITLTELNENLREIYTEAYTDPQVSEYIYRKTAVELYRIFGSYLPQCREADFFELEIGTAGIMRAYMTKQCDCYFTLKRKLKRFLTMSLGAYNVPKEKQEEVIAQVLQMDIIATANAVMQRLFTALEMKYDFVLAEQQ
;
A
#
# COMPACT_ATOMS: atom_id res chain seq x y z
N MET A 1 14.55 26.36 32.78
CA MET A 1 14.08 24.97 32.62
C MET A 1 12.56 24.98 32.43
N LEU A 2 12.02 24.79 31.22
CA LEU A 2 10.60 24.46 30.94
C LEU A 2 10.33 24.53 29.43
N LYS A 3 10.61 23.43 28.71
CA LYS A 3 10.09 23.15 27.35
C LYS A 3 10.03 21.66 27.00
N ILE A 4 10.43 20.77 27.91
CA ILE A 4 10.60 19.33 27.65
C ILE A 4 9.28 18.56 27.91
N ALA A 5 8.51 18.91 28.95
CA ALA A 5 7.29 18.18 29.32
C ALA A 5 6.19 18.20 28.24
N ARG A 6 5.92 19.38 27.63
CA ARG A 6 4.85 19.53 26.63
C ARG A 6 5.15 18.84 25.30
N ARG A 7 6.44 18.66 24.95
CA ARG A 7 6.87 17.95 23.74
C ARG A 7 6.80 16.44 23.96
N TYR A 8 7.19 15.96 25.14
CA TYR A 8 7.10 14.55 25.50
C TYR A 8 5.64 14.06 25.49
N ASP A 9 4.72 14.85 26.06
CA ASP A 9 3.28 14.57 26.07
C ASP A 9 2.66 14.52 24.66
N LYS A 10 3.09 15.41 23.75
CA LYS A 10 2.62 15.39 22.35
C LYS A 10 3.08 14.14 21.59
N GLU A 11 4.34 13.75 21.71
CA GLU A 11 4.88 12.56 21.03
C GLU A 11 4.29 11.28 21.59
N ASP A 12 4.09 11.21 22.91
CA ASP A 12 3.47 10.08 23.58
C ASP A 12 1.99 9.93 23.17
N ALA A 13 1.22 11.03 23.18
CA ALA A 13 -0.14 11.04 22.64
C ALA A 13 -0.19 10.66 21.16
N LYS A 14 0.78 11.12 20.35
CA LYS A 14 0.88 10.74 18.93
C LYS A 14 1.07 9.22 18.78
N ARG A 15 1.97 8.62 19.57
CA ARG A 15 2.21 7.16 19.56
C ARG A 15 0.96 6.37 19.93
N ARG A 16 0.26 6.76 21.01
CA ARG A 16 -0.99 6.10 21.43
C ARG A 16 -2.08 6.19 20.36
N ILE A 17 -2.24 7.36 19.74
CA ILE A 17 -3.21 7.54 18.65
C ILE A 17 -2.87 6.64 17.46
N LEU A 18 -1.61 6.61 17.03
CA LEU A 18 -1.18 5.75 15.93
C LEU A 18 -1.36 4.26 16.24
N SER A 19 -0.94 3.83 17.43
CA SER A 19 -1.12 2.47 17.94
C SER A 19 -2.58 2.02 17.83
N VAL A 20 -3.50 2.82 18.38
CA VAL A 20 -4.93 2.54 18.37
C VAL A 20 -5.49 2.56 16.95
N CYS A 21 -5.18 3.57 16.15
CA CYS A 21 -5.75 3.70 14.81
C CYS A 21 -5.29 2.60 13.88
N VAL A 22 -3.98 2.31 13.82
CA VAL A 22 -3.45 1.25 12.96
C VAL A 22 -4.06 -0.09 13.36
N ARG A 23 -4.11 -0.40 14.66
CA ARG A 23 -4.77 -1.62 15.15
C ARG A 23 -6.23 -1.69 14.70
N LEU A 24 -7.02 -0.64 14.94
CA LEU A 24 -8.43 -0.61 14.54
C LEU A 24 -8.61 -0.68 13.03
N PHE A 25 -7.74 -0.07 12.23
CA PHE A 25 -7.83 -0.18 10.77
C PHE A 25 -7.59 -1.60 10.30
N ILE A 26 -6.62 -2.32 10.88
CA ILE A 26 -6.32 -3.71 10.54
C ILE A 26 -7.39 -4.69 11.06
N GLU A 27 -7.93 -4.48 12.26
CA GLU A 27 -8.91 -5.39 12.88
C GLU A 27 -10.35 -5.11 12.45
N LYS A 28 -10.73 -3.83 12.43
CA LYS A 28 -12.12 -3.38 12.24
C LYS A 28 -12.36 -2.75 10.88
N GLY A 29 -11.33 -2.27 10.18
CA GLY A 29 -11.47 -1.56 8.91
C GLY A 29 -11.46 -0.04 9.07
N TYR A 30 -10.94 0.66 8.05
CA TYR A 30 -10.79 2.11 8.05
C TYR A 30 -12.14 2.83 8.19
N SER A 31 -13.15 2.40 7.44
CA SER A 31 -14.44 3.10 7.36
C SER A 31 -15.24 2.97 8.65
N ARG A 32 -15.17 1.79 9.29
CA ARG A 32 -15.89 1.48 10.54
C ARG A 32 -15.23 2.06 11.79
N THR A 33 -14.02 2.59 11.69
CA THR A 33 -13.28 3.20 12.79
C THR A 33 -13.67 4.68 12.94
N THR A 34 -14.16 5.05 14.14
CA THR A 34 -14.67 6.39 14.44
C THR A 34 -13.69 7.20 15.28
N ASN A 35 -13.70 8.53 15.13
CA ASN A 35 -12.87 9.42 15.96
C ASN A 35 -13.20 9.24 17.46
N ALA A 36 -14.47 9.09 17.83
CA ALA A 36 -14.86 8.89 19.24
C ALA A 36 -14.23 7.62 19.84
N GLU A 37 -14.18 6.53 19.07
CA GLU A 37 -13.54 5.28 19.49
C GLU A 37 -12.02 5.45 19.62
N ILE A 38 -11.38 6.15 18.68
CA ILE A 38 -9.95 6.47 18.72
C ILE A 38 -9.62 7.29 19.98
N LEU A 39 -10.34 8.40 20.21
CA LEU A 39 -10.13 9.28 21.37
C LEU A 39 -10.23 8.51 22.68
N ARG A 40 -11.25 7.65 22.80
CA ARG A 40 -11.49 6.84 23.99
C ARG A 40 -10.38 5.80 24.21
N LEU A 41 -9.96 5.10 23.17
CA LEU A 41 -8.98 4.02 23.29
C LEU A 41 -7.53 4.53 23.41
N ALA A 42 -7.21 5.68 22.80
CA ALA A 42 -5.89 6.30 22.90
C ALA A 42 -5.72 7.17 24.16
N ASP A 43 -6.79 7.32 24.95
CA ASP A 43 -6.85 8.18 26.14
C ASP A 43 -6.37 9.61 25.84
N VAL A 44 -7.04 10.24 24.86
CA VAL A 44 -6.74 11.62 24.44
C VAL A 44 -8.01 12.43 24.29
N THR A 45 -7.90 13.74 24.57
CA THR A 45 -8.99 14.66 24.32
C THR A 45 -9.12 14.97 22.83
N ASN A 46 -10.30 15.45 22.43
CA ASN A 46 -10.54 15.90 21.07
C ASN A 46 -9.55 17.01 20.64
N GLY A 47 -9.25 17.95 21.55
CA GLY A 47 -8.26 19.00 21.31
C GLY A 47 -6.83 18.47 21.13
N THR A 48 -6.45 17.44 21.89
CA THR A 48 -5.15 16.77 21.74
C THR A 48 -5.04 16.10 20.37
N PHE A 49 -6.09 15.37 19.95
CA PHE A 49 -6.12 14.71 18.64
C PHE A 49 -5.98 15.71 17.50
N TYR A 50 -6.84 16.74 17.43
CA TYR A 50 -6.80 17.71 16.33
C TYR A 50 -5.54 18.60 16.31
N ASN A 51 -4.82 18.70 17.42
CA ASN A 51 -3.50 19.36 17.49
C ASN A 51 -2.34 18.48 16.98
N ILE A 52 -2.55 17.16 16.88
CA ILE A 52 -1.56 16.19 16.37
C ILE A 52 -1.92 15.79 14.95
N PHE A 53 -3.15 15.36 14.72
CA PHE A 53 -3.70 14.90 13.45
C PHE A 53 -4.89 15.78 13.05
N HIS A 54 -4.80 16.42 11.89
CA HIS A 54 -5.90 17.25 11.39
C HIS A 54 -7.17 16.43 11.11
N SER A 55 -7.01 15.17 10.68
CA SER A 55 -8.08 14.22 10.42
C SER A 55 -7.58 12.78 10.52
N LYS A 56 -8.50 11.82 10.37
CA LYS A 56 -8.19 10.39 10.23
C LYS A 56 -7.29 10.12 9.01
N ASP A 57 -7.33 10.99 8.00
CA ASP A 57 -6.56 10.85 6.75
C ASP A 57 -5.06 11.14 6.97
N GLY A 58 -4.70 12.00 7.93
CA GLY A 58 -3.30 12.18 8.34
C GLY A 58 -2.67 10.91 8.91
N ILE A 59 -3.49 10.03 9.50
CA ILE A 59 -3.06 8.73 10.01
C ILE A 59 -2.97 7.72 8.87
N LEU A 60 -3.92 7.78 7.92
CA LEU A 60 -3.87 6.99 6.70
C LEU A 60 -2.56 7.26 5.93
N LEU A 61 -2.13 8.52 5.81
CA LEU A 61 -0.85 8.87 5.20
C LEU A 61 0.32 8.17 5.90
N GLU A 62 0.44 8.27 7.23
CA GLU A 62 1.54 7.61 7.96
C GLU A 62 1.55 6.08 7.80
N LEU A 63 0.36 5.46 7.76
CA LEU A 63 0.22 4.04 7.51
C LEU A 63 0.61 3.68 6.07
N THR A 64 0.15 4.45 5.08
CA THR A 64 0.51 4.29 3.67
C THR A 64 2.00 4.45 3.46
N GLU A 65 2.63 5.47 4.04
CA GLU A 65 4.09 5.65 3.99
C GLU A 65 4.83 4.41 4.48
N PHE A 66 4.37 3.83 5.59
CA PHE A 66 4.96 2.60 6.12
C PHE A 66 4.77 1.40 5.18
N MET A 67 3.53 1.17 4.73
CA MET A 67 3.21 0.06 3.84
C MET A 67 4.01 0.15 2.53
N PHE A 68 4.11 1.34 1.92
CA PHE A 68 4.84 1.57 0.68
C PHE A 68 6.37 1.53 0.85
N SER A 69 6.91 2.02 1.97
CA SER A 69 8.35 1.96 2.23
C SER A 69 8.91 0.53 2.32
N ASN A 70 8.05 -0.44 2.66
CA ASN A 70 8.44 -1.83 2.85
C ASN A 70 8.12 -2.73 1.63
N GLN A 71 7.38 -2.22 0.63
CA GLN A 71 6.86 -3.01 -0.50
C GLN A 71 7.96 -3.44 -1.50
N PHE A 72 8.92 -2.56 -1.79
CA PHE A 72 10.02 -2.86 -2.72
C PHE A 72 11.05 -3.87 -2.17
N GLY A 73 11.05 -4.14 -0.86
CA GLY A 73 12.00 -5.08 -0.24
C GLY A 73 11.65 -6.54 -0.51
N ILE A 74 10.36 -6.89 -0.64
CA ILE A 74 9.93 -8.29 -0.72
C ILE A 74 10.03 -8.84 -2.15
N ALA A 75 9.69 -8.05 -3.16
CA ALA A 75 9.84 -8.46 -4.56
C ALA A 75 11.30 -8.82 -4.89
N ASN A 76 12.26 -8.03 -4.38
CA ASN A 76 13.70 -8.32 -4.51
C ASN A 76 14.11 -9.64 -3.85
N GLN A 77 13.55 -9.97 -2.68
CA GLN A 77 13.81 -11.26 -2.02
C GLN A 77 13.25 -12.46 -2.81
N LEU A 78 12.11 -12.27 -3.49
CA LEU A 78 11.42 -13.35 -4.22
C LEU A 78 12.02 -13.60 -5.60
N ALA A 79 12.44 -12.55 -6.30
CA ALA A 79 12.96 -12.64 -7.66
C ALA A 79 14.49 -12.74 -7.72
N GLY A 80 15.19 -12.46 -6.61
CA GLY A 80 16.66 -12.51 -6.49
C GLY A 80 17.34 -11.17 -6.81
N GLU A 81 18.61 -11.03 -6.39
CA GLU A 81 19.38 -9.76 -6.44
C GLU A 81 19.59 -9.15 -7.84
N HIS A 82 19.32 -9.92 -8.91
CA HIS A 82 19.48 -9.49 -10.30
C HIS A 82 18.19 -9.63 -11.11
N ALA A 83 17.04 -9.63 -10.42
CA ALA A 83 15.75 -9.74 -11.06
C ALA A 83 15.51 -8.59 -12.03
N ASP A 84 14.84 -8.93 -13.13
CA ASP A 84 14.36 -7.95 -14.10
C ASP A 84 13.46 -6.91 -13.41
N PRO A 85 13.74 -5.59 -13.53
CA PRO A 85 12.91 -4.54 -12.95
C PRO A 85 11.43 -4.62 -13.35
N VAL A 86 11.12 -5.07 -14.57
CA VAL A 86 9.74 -5.25 -15.05
C VAL A 86 9.05 -6.40 -14.30
N LEU A 87 9.78 -7.49 -14.03
CA LEU A 87 9.27 -8.61 -13.25
C LEU A 87 9.03 -8.19 -11.79
N LEU A 88 9.95 -7.41 -11.21
CA LEU A 88 9.80 -6.89 -9.85
C LEU A 88 8.53 -6.06 -9.71
N TYR A 89 8.30 -5.10 -10.62
CA TYR A 89 7.05 -4.33 -10.67
C TYR A 89 5.82 -5.23 -10.76
N ALA A 90 5.86 -6.23 -11.65
CA ALA A 90 4.73 -7.15 -11.85
C ALA A 90 4.43 -8.00 -10.61
N LEU A 91 5.47 -8.46 -9.90
CA LEU A 91 5.32 -9.21 -8.66
C LEU A 91 4.76 -8.36 -7.54
N GLU A 92 5.33 -7.18 -7.34
CA GLU A 92 4.93 -6.28 -6.26
C GLU A 92 3.45 -5.87 -6.40
N THR A 93 3.06 -5.42 -7.59
CA THR A 93 1.67 -5.04 -7.84
C THR A 93 0.72 -6.24 -7.77
N SER A 94 1.16 -7.43 -8.17
CA SER A 94 0.35 -8.65 -8.03
C SER A 94 0.17 -9.07 -6.57
N ILE A 95 1.20 -8.91 -5.73
CA ILE A 95 1.12 -9.11 -4.28
C ILE A 95 0.12 -8.13 -3.69
N GLN A 96 0.21 -6.84 -4.01
CA GLN A 96 -0.70 -5.81 -3.52
C GLN A 96 -2.17 -6.11 -3.86
N ILE A 97 -2.47 -6.47 -5.13
CA ILE A 97 -3.82 -6.90 -5.52
C ILE A 97 -4.26 -8.14 -4.73
N THR A 98 -3.38 -9.13 -4.61
CA THR A 98 -3.68 -10.37 -3.88
C THR A 98 -3.94 -10.11 -2.40
N LEU A 99 -3.20 -9.19 -1.76
CA LEU A 99 -3.45 -8.78 -0.37
C LEU A 99 -4.87 -8.24 -0.19
N THR A 100 -5.37 -7.43 -1.14
CA THR A 100 -6.75 -6.93 -1.07
C THR A 100 -7.79 -8.04 -1.23
N GLU A 101 -7.48 -9.10 -2.00
CA GLU A 101 -8.35 -10.29 -2.11
C GLU A 101 -8.36 -11.14 -0.85
N LEU A 102 -7.27 -11.14 -0.09
CA LEU A 102 -7.13 -11.95 1.12
C LEU A 102 -7.67 -11.26 2.38
N ASN A 103 -7.70 -9.92 2.42
CA ASN A 103 -8.09 -9.17 3.60
C ASN A 103 -8.87 -7.90 3.24
N GLU A 104 -10.14 -7.85 3.64
CA GLU A 104 -11.05 -6.74 3.31
C GLU A 104 -10.67 -5.43 4.03
N ASN A 105 -10.10 -5.50 5.24
CA ASN A 105 -9.63 -4.31 5.95
C ASN A 105 -8.42 -3.70 5.24
N LEU A 106 -7.51 -4.54 4.71
CA LEU A 106 -6.44 -4.07 3.84
C LEU A 106 -6.98 -3.51 2.53
N ARG A 107 -8.02 -4.12 1.93
CA ARG A 107 -8.69 -3.55 0.76
C ARG A 107 -9.18 -2.14 1.05
N GLU A 108 -9.92 -1.93 2.14
CA GLU A 108 -10.39 -0.60 2.55
C GLU A 108 -9.22 0.40 2.63
N ILE A 109 -8.13 0.04 3.33
CA ILE A 109 -6.95 0.91 3.49
C ILE A 109 -6.32 1.27 2.14
N TYR A 110 -6.05 0.29 1.27
CA TYR A 110 -5.46 0.54 -0.04
C TYR A 110 -6.38 1.40 -0.91
N THR A 111 -7.67 1.05 -0.99
CA THR A 111 -8.62 1.80 -1.82
C THR A 111 -8.80 3.23 -1.34
N GLU A 112 -8.78 3.47 -0.03
CA GLU A 112 -8.84 4.82 0.52
C GLU A 112 -7.55 5.59 0.26
N ALA A 113 -6.38 4.95 0.38
CA ALA A 113 -5.09 5.59 0.11
C ALA A 113 -4.99 6.10 -1.34
N TYR A 114 -5.55 5.36 -2.31
CA TYR A 114 -5.65 5.81 -3.70
C TYR A 114 -6.82 6.79 -3.97
N THR A 115 -7.70 7.04 -2.99
CA THR A 115 -8.85 7.96 -3.12
C THR A 115 -8.59 9.31 -2.45
N ASP A 116 -7.97 9.32 -1.27
CA ASP A 116 -7.68 10.54 -0.53
C ASP A 116 -6.70 11.44 -1.32
N PRO A 117 -7.00 12.74 -1.53
CA PRO A 117 -6.15 13.61 -2.34
C PRO A 117 -4.72 13.78 -1.81
N GLN A 118 -4.52 13.82 -0.49
CA GLN A 118 -3.20 13.99 0.09
C GLN A 118 -2.38 12.70 -0.02
N VAL A 119 -3.01 11.56 0.26
CA VAL A 119 -2.34 10.25 0.23
C VAL A 119 -2.05 9.82 -1.21
N SER A 120 -3.01 9.99 -2.13
CA SER A 120 -2.81 9.63 -3.54
C SER A 120 -1.73 10.49 -4.21
N GLU A 121 -1.66 11.78 -3.92
CA GLU A 121 -0.58 12.67 -4.39
C GLU A 121 0.80 12.18 -3.89
N TYR A 122 0.88 11.75 -2.63
CA TYR A 122 2.10 11.13 -2.10
C TYR A 122 2.48 9.87 -2.88
N ILE A 123 1.52 8.98 -3.12
CA ILE A 123 1.75 7.74 -3.89
C ILE A 123 2.26 8.08 -5.29
N TYR A 124 1.58 8.98 -6.02
CA TYR A 124 1.97 9.34 -7.39
C TYR A 124 3.41 9.85 -7.46
N ARG A 125 3.79 10.76 -6.56
CA ARG A 125 5.15 11.32 -6.53
C ARG A 125 6.21 10.28 -6.21
N LYS A 126 5.93 9.38 -5.27
CA LYS A 126 6.89 8.33 -4.90
C LYS A 126 7.05 7.28 -5.98
N THR A 127 5.93 6.83 -6.54
CA THR A 127 5.92 5.76 -7.54
C THR A 127 6.49 6.24 -8.88
N ALA A 128 6.24 7.49 -9.29
CA ALA A 128 6.75 8.04 -10.55
C ALA A 128 8.28 7.94 -10.70
N VAL A 129 9.03 8.19 -9.63
CA VAL A 129 10.50 8.08 -9.63
C VAL A 129 10.94 6.65 -9.94
N GLU A 130 10.26 5.67 -9.34
CA GLU A 130 10.60 4.27 -9.51
C GLU A 130 10.15 3.75 -10.89
N LEU A 131 8.97 4.15 -11.34
CA LEU A 131 8.50 3.82 -12.68
C LEU A 131 9.42 4.37 -13.77
N TYR A 132 9.95 5.59 -13.60
CA TYR A 132 10.94 6.14 -14.53
C TYR A 132 12.21 5.28 -14.58
N ARG A 133 12.70 4.80 -13.42
CA ARG A 133 13.86 3.88 -13.37
C ARG A 133 13.59 2.56 -14.07
N ILE A 134 12.40 1.99 -13.87
CA ILE A 134 12.03 0.67 -14.40
C ILE A 134 11.75 0.76 -15.91
N PHE A 135 10.97 1.75 -16.33
CA PHE A 135 10.37 1.81 -17.67
C PHE A 135 10.90 2.92 -18.56
N GLY A 136 11.78 3.81 -18.08
CA GLY A 136 12.29 4.93 -18.86
C GLY A 136 12.97 4.52 -20.18
N SER A 137 13.56 3.33 -20.22
CA SER A 137 14.16 2.78 -21.45
C SER A 137 13.13 2.42 -22.54
N TYR A 138 11.87 2.14 -22.18
CA TYR A 138 10.78 1.86 -23.12
C TYR A 138 10.07 3.13 -23.63
N LEU A 139 10.34 4.27 -23.01
CA LEU A 139 9.75 5.58 -23.30
C LEU A 139 10.86 6.66 -23.39
N PRO A 140 11.79 6.57 -24.35
CA PRO A 140 12.98 7.44 -24.42
C PRO A 140 12.67 8.93 -24.61
N GLN A 141 11.46 9.26 -25.06
CA GLN A 141 10.96 10.63 -25.22
C GLN A 141 10.39 11.22 -23.92
N CYS A 142 10.19 10.41 -22.88
CA CYS A 142 9.61 10.82 -21.61
C CYS A 142 10.71 11.12 -20.58
N ARG A 143 10.47 12.15 -19.77
CA ARG A 143 11.24 12.54 -18.60
C ARG A 143 10.55 12.01 -17.34
N GLU A 144 11.24 12.05 -16.21
CA GLU A 144 10.67 11.65 -14.90
C GLU A 144 9.34 12.36 -14.58
N ALA A 145 9.20 13.63 -14.94
CA ALA A 145 7.95 14.38 -14.75
C ALA A 145 6.77 13.78 -15.53
N ASP A 146 7.02 13.21 -16.71
CA ASP A 146 5.97 12.62 -17.55
C ASP A 146 5.49 11.28 -16.93
N PHE A 147 6.33 10.61 -16.13
CA PHE A 147 5.96 9.42 -15.37
C PHE A 147 5.00 9.70 -14.22
N PHE A 148 4.97 10.92 -13.69
CA PHE A 148 3.94 11.32 -12.74
C PHE A 148 2.56 11.34 -13.40
N GLU A 149 2.47 11.86 -14.63
CA GLU A 149 1.22 11.88 -15.40
C GLU A 149 0.74 10.47 -15.76
N LEU A 150 1.66 9.60 -16.16
CA LEU A 150 1.37 8.18 -16.43
C LEU A 150 0.90 7.45 -15.16
N GLU A 151 1.53 7.74 -14.02
CA GLU A 151 1.20 7.09 -12.76
C GLU A 151 -0.21 7.43 -12.27
N ILE A 152 -0.70 8.65 -12.50
CA ILE A 152 -2.12 8.97 -12.23
C ILE A 152 -3.05 7.97 -12.93
N GLY A 153 -2.71 7.60 -14.18
CA GLY A 153 -3.43 6.60 -14.95
C GLY A 153 -3.30 5.18 -14.37
N THR A 154 -2.07 4.71 -14.13
CA THR A 154 -1.85 3.33 -13.65
C THR A 154 -2.28 3.10 -12.22
N ALA A 155 -2.17 4.10 -11.35
CA ALA A 155 -2.76 4.08 -10.02
C ALA A 155 -4.29 3.99 -10.07
N GLY A 156 -4.93 4.64 -11.05
CA GLY A 156 -6.36 4.48 -11.31
C GLY A 156 -6.73 3.04 -11.67
N ILE A 157 -5.93 2.37 -12.51
CA ILE A 157 -6.10 0.94 -12.83
C ILE A 157 -5.94 0.10 -11.56
N MET A 158 -4.90 0.37 -10.77
CA MET A 158 -4.60 -0.35 -9.53
C MET A 158 -5.78 -0.28 -8.55
N ARG A 159 -6.22 0.94 -8.24
CA ARG A 159 -7.38 1.20 -7.39
C ARG A 159 -8.63 0.49 -7.89
N ALA A 160 -8.96 0.62 -9.18
CA ALA A 160 -10.16 0.00 -9.74
C ALA A 160 -10.16 -1.53 -9.60
N TYR A 161 -9.00 -2.17 -9.78
CA TYR A 161 -8.84 -3.62 -9.63
C TYR A 161 -8.88 -4.06 -8.16
N MET A 162 -8.35 -3.24 -7.24
CA MET A 162 -8.45 -3.45 -5.79
C MET A 162 -9.87 -3.24 -5.28
N THR A 163 -10.69 -2.36 -5.85
CA THR A 163 -12.07 -2.15 -5.39
C THR A 163 -12.97 -3.34 -5.75
N LYS A 164 -12.77 -3.99 -6.90
CA LYS A 164 -13.64 -5.07 -7.36
C LYS A 164 -13.16 -6.42 -6.84
N GLN A 165 -13.84 -7.03 -5.87
CA GLN A 165 -13.59 -8.41 -5.42
C GLN A 165 -13.64 -9.43 -6.57
N CYS A 166 -12.84 -10.50 -6.45
CA CYS A 166 -12.91 -11.64 -7.34
C CYS A 166 -14.26 -12.36 -7.23
N ASP A 167 -14.71 -12.91 -8.36
CA ASP A 167 -15.90 -13.76 -8.44
C ASP A 167 -15.64 -14.93 -9.41
N CYS A 168 -16.66 -15.74 -9.67
CA CYS A 168 -16.54 -16.92 -10.55
C CYS A 168 -16.15 -16.57 -12.00
N TYR A 169 -16.38 -15.34 -12.46
CA TYR A 169 -16.00 -14.88 -13.79
C TYR A 169 -14.66 -14.14 -13.79
N PHE A 170 -14.37 -13.42 -12.71
CA PHE A 170 -13.18 -12.59 -12.53
C PHE A 170 -12.27 -13.14 -11.43
N THR A 171 -11.75 -14.34 -11.66
CA THR A 171 -10.82 -15.04 -10.76
C THR A 171 -9.51 -14.24 -10.56
N LEU A 172 -8.78 -14.52 -9.47
CA LEU A 172 -7.49 -13.86 -9.20
C LEU A 172 -6.52 -13.97 -10.38
N LYS A 173 -6.38 -15.17 -10.96
CA LYS A 173 -5.55 -15.40 -12.15
C LYS A 173 -5.93 -14.47 -13.32
N ARG A 174 -7.23 -14.32 -13.59
CA ARG A 174 -7.74 -13.43 -14.65
C ARG A 174 -7.51 -11.96 -14.30
N LYS A 175 -7.75 -11.58 -13.05
CA LYS A 175 -7.52 -10.24 -12.52
C LYS A 175 -6.05 -9.83 -12.68
N LEU A 176 -5.11 -10.62 -12.18
CA LEU A 176 -3.67 -10.36 -12.30
C LEU A 176 -3.23 -10.29 -13.78
N LYS A 177 -3.64 -11.25 -14.61
CA LYS A 177 -3.33 -11.23 -16.05
C LYS A 177 -3.79 -9.93 -16.72
N ARG A 178 -5.03 -9.51 -16.47
CA ARG A 178 -5.61 -8.32 -17.09
C ARG A 178 -4.98 -7.03 -16.57
N PHE A 179 -4.79 -6.94 -15.26
CA PHE A 179 -4.09 -5.82 -14.63
C PHE A 179 -2.69 -5.63 -15.22
N LEU A 180 -1.88 -6.69 -15.26
CA LEU A 180 -0.50 -6.62 -15.76
C LEU A 180 -0.46 -6.29 -17.26
N THR A 181 -1.38 -6.84 -18.06
CA THR A 181 -1.45 -6.52 -19.49
C THR A 181 -1.74 -5.03 -19.71
N MET A 182 -2.63 -4.44 -18.91
CA MET A 182 -2.99 -3.01 -19.03
C MET A 182 -1.88 -2.10 -18.51
N SER A 183 -1.35 -2.40 -17.32
CA SER A 183 -0.33 -1.55 -16.67
C SER A 183 1.01 -1.59 -17.41
N LEU A 184 1.53 -2.76 -17.78
CA LEU A 184 2.76 -2.87 -18.58
C LEU A 184 2.59 -2.28 -19.99
N GLY A 185 1.36 -2.35 -20.53
CA GLY A 185 1.00 -1.71 -21.79
C GLY A 185 1.07 -0.19 -21.73
N ALA A 186 0.68 0.43 -20.60
CA ALA A 186 0.77 1.88 -20.39
C ALA A 186 2.22 2.39 -20.46
N TYR A 187 3.19 1.54 -20.12
CA TYR A 187 4.63 1.83 -20.16
C TYR A 187 5.33 1.36 -21.44
N ASN A 188 4.57 0.96 -22.46
CA ASN A 188 5.10 0.52 -23.77
C ASN A 188 6.10 -0.66 -23.69
N VAL A 189 5.98 -1.52 -22.67
CA VAL A 189 6.78 -2.75 -22.57
C VAL A 189 6.46 -3.65 -23.79
N PRO A 190 7.45 -4.24 -24.48
CA PRO A 190 7.20 -5.10 -25.63
C PRO A 190 6.26 -6.28 -25.32
N LYS A 191 5.41 -6.67 -26.27
CA LYS A 191 4.38 -7.71 -26.05
C LYS A 191 4.94 -9.04 -25.60
N GLU A 192 6.03 -9.48 -26.23
CA GLU A 192 6.75 -10.72 -25.85
C GLU A 192 7.21 -10.66 -24.39
N LYS A 193 7.73 -9.51 -23.96
CA LYS A 193 8.18 -9.31 -22.58
C LYS A 193 7.02 -9.25 -21.58
N GLN A 194 5.90 -8.63 -21.96
CA GLN A 194 4.67 -8.65 -21.16
C GLN A 194 4.21 -10.09 -20.93
N GLU A 195 4.15 -10.91 -21.99
CA GLU A 195 3.72 -12.30 -21.92
C GLU A 195 4.64 -13.16 -21.07
N GLU A 196 5.97 -12.99 -21.22
CA GLU A 196 6.99 -13.65 -20.41
C GLU A 196 6.80 -13.36 -18.91
N VAL A 197 6.74 -12.07 -18.54
CA VAL A 197 6.62 -11.64 -17.14
C VAL A 197 5.28 -12.10 -16.54
N ILE A 198 4.18 -11.96 -17.29
CA ILE A 198 2.87 -12.44 -16.83
C ILE A 198 2.89 -13.96 -16.63
N ALA A 199 3.49 -14.72 -17.54
CA ALA A 199 3.59 -16.17 -17.39
C ALA A 199 4.35 -16.56 -16.12
N GLN A 200 5.46 -15.88 -15.82
CA GLN A 200 6.24 -16.09 -14.60
C GLN A 200 5.40 -15.81 -13.34
N VAL A 201 4.74 -14.65 -13.25
CA VAL A 201 3.89 -14.31 -12.10
C VAL A 201 2.79 -15.35 -11.88
N LEU A 202 2.14 -15.81 -12.97
CA LEU A 202 1.03 -16.78 -12.87
C LEU A 202 1.47 -18.21 -12.58
N GLN A 203 2.76 -18.52 -12.64
CA GLN A 203 3.33 -19.81 -12.22
C GLN A 203 3.68 -19.83 -10.73
N MET A 204 3.86 -18.66 -10.12
CA MET A 204 4.19 -18.55 -8.69
C MET A 204 2.95 -18.77 -7.81
N ASP A 205 3.17 -19.27 -6.60
CA ASP A 205 2.16 -19.28 -5.56
C ASP A 205 2.03 -17.89 -4.94
N ILE A 206 1.35 -17.00 -5.68
CA ILE A 206 1.17 -15.60 -5.30
C ILE A 206 0.32 -15.46 -4.02
N ILE A 207 -0.55 -16.44 -3.74
CA ILE A 207 -1.39 -16.45 -2.54
C ILE A 207 -0.54 -16.74 -1.31
N ALA A 208 0.26 -17.81 -1.34
CA ALA A 208 1.17 -18.11 -0.23
C ALA A 208 2.17 -16.97 0.00
N THR A 209 2.67 -16.39 -1.09
CA THR A 209 3.56 -15.22 -1.04
C THR A 209 2.88 -14.02 -0.38
N ALA A 210 1.67 -13.66 -0.82
CA ALA A 210 0.92 -12.54 -0.26
C ALA A 210 0.55 -12.78 1.21
N ASN A 211 0.21 -14.00 1.61
CA ASN A 211 0.01 -14.35 3.02
C ASN A 211 1.28 -14.12 3.85
N ALA A 212 2.44 -14.57 3.37
CA ALA A 212 3.71 -14.34 4.06
C ALA A 212 4.05 -12.84 4.17
N VAL A 213 3.78 -12.06 3.11
CA VAL A 213 3.91 -10.60 3.12
C VAL A 213 2.99 -9.97 4.16
N MET A 214 1.73 -10.41 4.20
CA MET A 214 0.72 -9.89 5.13
C MET A 214 1.14 -10.11 6.58
N GLN A 215 1.58 -11.32 6.92
CA GLN A 215 2.02 -11.64 8.28
C GLN A 215 3.25 -10.80 8.68
N ARG A 216 4.24 -10.66 7.79
CA ARG A 216 5.40 -9.79 8.03
C ARG A 216 5.00 -8.33 8.22
N LEU A 217 4.05 -7.84 7.41
CA LEU A 217 3.52 -6.48 7.54
C LEU A 217 2.87 -6.28 8.91
N PHE A 218 2.01 -7.20 9.33
CA PHE A 218 1.34 -7.11 10.63
C PHE A 218 2.31 -7.14 11.80
N THR A 219 3.27 -8.07 11.82
CA THR A 219 4.33 -8.07 12.84
C THR A 219 5.14 -6.76 12.83
N ALA A 220 5.46 -6.22 11.66
CA ALA A 220 6.20 -4.97 11.56
C ALA A 220 5.37 -3.77 12.05
N LEU A 221 4.04 -3.77 11.84
CA LEU A 221 3.12 -2.76 12.37
C LEU A 221 3.01 -2.84 13.90
N GLU A 222 2.84 -4.03 14.46
CA GLU A 222 2.82 -4.29 15.91
C GLU A 222 4.10 -3.76 16.57
N MET A 223 5.26 -4.07 16.00
CA MET A 223 6.55 -3.59 16.50
C MET A 223 6.71 -2.06 16.35
N LYS A 224 6.31 -1.48 15.22
CA LYS A 224 6.50 -0.05 14.95
C LYS A 224 5.59 0.82 15.82
N TYR A 225 4.36 0.37 16.04
CA TYR A 225 3.32 1.17 16.71
C TYR A 225 2.96 0.65 18.10
N ASP A 226 3.68 -0.35 18.62
CA ASP A 226 3.56 -0.87 19.98
C ASP A 226 2.11 -1.29 20.31
N PHE A 227 1.62 -2.29 19.58
CA PHE A 227 0.34 -2.95 19.84
C PHE A 227 0.41 -4.44 19.51
N VAL A 228 -0.61 -5.19 19.93
CA VAL A 228 -0.79 -6.60 19.57
C VAL A 228 -2.17 -6.75 18.91
N LEU A 229 -2.21 -7.42 17.76
CA LEU A 229 -3.45 -7.80 17.09
C LEU A 229 -4.11 -8.94 17.87
N ALA A 230 -5.45 -8.91 17.96
CA ALA A 230 -6.18 -10.09 18.40
C ALA A 230 -5.86 -11.28 17.47
N GLU A 231 -5.53 -12.45 18.03
CA GLU A 231 -5.29 -13.67 17.24
C GLU A 231 -6.43 -13.87 16.24
N GLN A 232 -6.08 -13.90 14.95
CA GLN A 232 -7.04 -14.17 13.87
C GLN A 232 -7.53 -15.62 14.04
N GLN A 233 -8.74 -15.79 14.60
CA GLN A 233 -9.45 -17.08 14.59
C GLN A 233 -9.87 -17.46 13.17
#